data_AF-A0AAE8FRB9-F1
#
_entry.id   AF-A0AAE8FRB9-F1
#
_cell.length_a   1.000
_cell.length_b   1.000
_cell.length_c   1.000
_cell.angle_alpha   90.00
_cell.angle_beta   90.00
_cell.angle_gamma   90.00
#
_symmetry.space_group_name_H-M   'P 1'
#
loop_
_entity.id
_entity.type
_entity.pdbx_description
1 polymer ?
#
loop_
_entity_poly.entity_id
_entity_poly.type
_entity_poly.pdbx_seq_one_letter_code
_entity_poly.pdbx_strand_id
1 'polypeptide(L)'
;MFKEELLEKPKRIKLNILKKIYLNNGKISKSDLCNNLNISFPTLRSYIKEIEFLLKSNNYENTHIICTKNYILLKSDKNFDLDKLTSILIQDSLKFKLFKYLFEKNSLPLSTVKICNELNISKST
;
A
#
# COMPACT_ATOMS: atom_id res chain seq x y z
N MET A 1 -3.14 -7.60 -15.23
CA MET A 1 -3.67 -6.83 -14.09
C MET A 1 -2.54 -6.69 -13.07
N PHE A 2 -2.14 -5.46 -12.74
CA PHE A 2 -1.13 -5.25 -11.70
C PHE A 2 -1.76 -5.58 -10.33
N LYS A 3 -1.10 -6.39 -9.50
CA LYS A 3 -1.67 -6.88 -8.23
C LYS A 3 -2.07 -5.71 -7.30
N GLU A 4 -1.41 -4.58 -7.45
CA GLU A 4 -1.64 -3.33 -6.72
C GLU A 4 -2.98 -2.67 -7.06
N GLU A 5 -3.62 -3.01 -8.19
CA GLU A 5 -4.97 -2.53 -8.52
C GLU A 5 -6.05 -3.05 -7.57
N LEU A 6 -5.73 -4.12 -6.84
CA LEU A 6 -6.56 -4.66 -5.77
C LEU A 6 -6.57 -3.75 -4.54
N LEU A 7 -5.55 -2.91 -4.37
CA LEU A 7 -5.53 -1.93 -3.29
C LEU A 7 -6.52 -0.79 -3.56
N GLU A 8 -7.08 -0.27 -2.48
CA GLU A 8 -7.82 0.98 -2.47
C GLU A 8 -6.87 2.13 -2.85
N LYS A 9 -7.40 3.15 -3.54
CA LYS A 9 -6.59 4.24 -4.12
C LYS A 9 -5.60 4.87 -3.10
N PRO A 10 -5.96 5.14 -1.83
CA PRO A 10 -5.02 5.69 -0.86
C PRO A 10 -3.86 4.74 -0.51
N LYS A 11 -4.15 3.44 -0.26
CA LYS A 11 -3.11 2.43 0.01
C LYS A 11 -2.18 2.26 -1.19
N ARG A 12 -2.75 2.24 -2.40
CA ARG A 12 -2.00 2.12 -3.65
C ARG A 12 -1.03 3.27 -3.89
N ILE A 13 -1.46 4.52 -3.66
CA ILE A 13 -0.58 5.70 -3.81
C ILE A 13 0.62 5.61 -2.86
N LYS A 14 0.39 5.23 -1.60
CA LYS A 14 1.45 5.07 -0.61
C LYS A 14 2.44 3.97 -0.99
N LEU A 15 1.94 2.82 -1.45
CA LEU A 15 2.80 1.74 -1.93
C LEU A 15 3.61 2.18 -3.16
N ASN A 16 3.00 2.93 -4.09
CA ASN A 16 3.70 3.46 -5.26
C ASN A 16 4.82 4.44 -4.88
N ILE A 17 4.60 5.29 -3.88
CA ILE A 17 5.65 6.17 -3.34
C ILE A 17 6.81 5.33 -2.80
N LEU A 18 6.51 4.35 -1.95
CA LEU A 18 7.54 3.48 -1.36
C LEU A 18 8.31 2.70 -2.44
N LYS A 19 7.62 2.14 -3.44
CA LYS A 19 8.22 1.48 -4.61
C LYS A 19 9.16 2.40 -5.37
N LYS A 20 8.74 3.63 -5.67
CA LYS A 20 9.60 4.59 -6.36
C LYS A 20 10.86 4.92 -5.55
N ILE A 21 10.74 5.12 -4.23
CA ILE A 21 11.92 5.37 -3.38
C ILE A 21 12.85 4.16 -3.40
N TYR A 22 12.31 2.96 -3.20
CA TYR A 22 13.08 1.71 -3.16
C TYR A 22 13.84 1.44 -4.48
N LEU A 23 13.15 1.56 -5.63
CA LEU A 23 13.74 1.35 -6.95
C LEU A 23 14.80 2.40 -7.32
N ASN A 24 14.81 3.57 -6.68
CA ASN A 24 15.86 4.58 -6.82
C ASN A 24 16.96 4.39 -5.76
N ASN A 25 17.35 3.15 -5.47
CA ASN A 25 18.36 2.79 -4.46
C ASN A 25 18.09 3.45 -3.09
N GLY A 26 16.81 3.54 -2.73
CA GLY A 26 16.36 4.15 -1.48
C GLY A 26 16.39 5.67 -1.45
N LYS A 27 16.80 6.40 -2.50
CA LYS A 27 16.91 7.87 -2.46
C LYS A 27 16.28 8.52 -3.69
N ILE A 28 15.37 9.47 -3.48
CA ILE A 28 14.70 10.19 -4.58
C ILE A 28 14.48 11.66 -4.25
N SER A 29 14.53 12.53 -5.26
CA SER A 29 14.18 13.94 -5.10
C SER A 29 12.69 14.11 -4.80
N LYS A 30 12.35 15.04 -3.90
CA LYS A 30 10.96 15.37 -3.62
C LYS A 30 10.27 16.02 -4.83
N SER A 31 10.99 16.85 -5.59
CA SER A 31 10.45 17.47 -6.81
C SER A 31 10.02 16.39 -7.80
N ASP A 32 10.90 15.42 -8.02
CA ASP A 32 10.69 14.36 -9.00
C ASP A 32 9.51 13.50 -8.56
N LEU A 33 9.43 13.15 -7.29
CA LEU A 33 8.33 12.36 -6.75
C LEU A 33 6.98 13.11 -6.83
N CYS A 34 6.95 14.40 -6.49
CA CYS A 34 5.77 15.25 -6.63
C CYS A 34 5.29 15.36 -8.08
N ASN A 35 6.20 15.63 -9.02
CA ASN A 35 5.89 15.76 -10.44
C ASN A 35 5.39 14.42 -11.01
N ASN A 36 6.06 13.32 -10.68
CA ASN A 36 5.70 11.97 -11.11
C ASN A 36 4.30 11.53 -10.66
N LEU A 37 3.87 11.97 -9.48
CA LEU A 37 2.61 11.55 -8.87
C LEU A 37 1.51 12.62 -8.99
N ASN A 38 1.86 13.79 -9.55
CA ASN A 38 1.02 14.97 -9.62
C ASN A 38 0.44 15.36 -8.23
N ILE A 39 1.30 15.45 -7.22
CA ILE A 39 0.94 15.81 -5.85
C ILE A 39 1.74 17.00 -5.33
N SER A 40 1.16 17.72 -4.37
CA SER A 40 1.85 18.82 -3.68
C SER A 40 2.85 18.31 -2.63
N PHE A 41 3.83 19.15 -2.25
CA PHE A 41 4.76 18.82 -1.15
C PHE A 41 4.06 18.55 0.20
N PRO A 42 3.03 19.32 0.62
CA PRO A 42 2.26 18.98 1.81
C PRO A 42 1.62 17.59 1.75
N THR A 43 1.01 17.25 0.61
CA THR A 43 0.40 15.93 0.39
C THR A 43 1.46 14.83 0.48
N LEU A 44 2.61 15.01 -0.18
CA LEU A 44 3.73 14.08 -0.08
C LEU A 44 4.17 13.88 1.37
N ARG A 45 4.30 14.97 2.14
CA ARG A 45 4.69 14.88 3.56
C ARG A 45 3.69 14.08 4.39
N SER A 46 2.38 14.20 4.12
CA SER A 46 1.35 13.36 4.75
C SER A 46 1.56 11.89 4.42
N TYR A 47 1.73 11.58 3.13
CA TYR A 47 1.94 10.20 2.69
C TYR A 47 3.21 9.59 3.26
N ILE A 48 4.31 10.33 3.37
CA ILE A 48 5.52 9.82 4.01
C ILE A 48 5.29 9.43 5.47
N LYS A 49 4.57 10.24 6.25
CA LYS A 49 4.21 9.89 7.64
C LYS A 49 3.36 8.63 7.71
N GLU A 50 2.38 8.50 6.82
CA GLU A 50 1.53 7.31 6.76
C GLU A 50 2.29 6.06 6.31
N ILE A 51 3.28 6.20 5.42
CA ILE A 51 4.15 5.08 5.03
C ILE A 51 5.03 4.68 6.21
N GLU A 52 5.57 5.63 6.96
CA GLU A 52 6.36 5.32 8.16
C GLU A 52 5.53 4.57 9.21
N PHE A 53 4.28 4.98 9.42
CA PHE A 53 3.34 4.24 10.26
C PHE A 53 3.10 2.83 9.72
N LEU A 54 2.84 2.69 8.42
CA LEU A 54 2.62 1.40 7.76
C LEU A 54 3.81 0.45 7.93
N LEU A 55 5.05 0.95 7.82
CA LEU A 55 6.26 0.14 8.05
C LEU A 55 6.31 -0.38 9.49
N LYS A 56 6.05 0.48 10.48
CA LYS A 56 6.01 0.11 11.91
C LYS A 56 4.92 -0.93 12.19
N SER A 57 3.71 -0.74 11.65
CA SER A 57 2.59 -1.68 11.83
C SER A 57 2.81 -3.05 11.18
N ASN A 58 3.83 -3.20 10.31
CA ASN A 58 4.17 -4.45 9.63
C ASN A 58 5.52 -5.02 10.10
N ASN A 59 5.96 -4.69 11.32
CA ASN A 59 7.19 -5.19 11.95
C ASN A 59 8.49 -4.80 11.23
N TYR A 60 8.49 -3.72 10.44
CA TYR A 60 9.70 -3.16 9.83
C TYR A 60 10.26 -2.02 10.69
N GLU A 61 10.49 -2.28 11.98
CA GLU A 61 10.90 -1.27 12.96
C GLU A 61 12.24 -0.60 12.62
N ASN A 62 13.16 -1.34 12.00
CA ASN A 62 14.47 -0.82 11.58
C ASN A 62 14.46 -0.16 10.18
N THR A 63 13.28 -0.06 9.55
CA THR A 63 13.11 0.60 8.25
C THR A 63 12.44 1.95 8.43
N HIS A 64 13.13 3.01 8.02
CA HIS A 64 12.68 4.37 8.24
C HIS A 64 12.74 5.20 6.97
N ILE A 65 11.85 6.19 6.88
CA ILE A 65 11.90 7.19 5.83
C ILE A 65 12.36 8.52 6.42
N ILE A 66 13.47 9.03 5.91
CA ILE A 66 14.01 10.33 6.25
C ILE A 66 13.63 11.32 5.17
N CYS A 67 12.88 12.34 5.56
CA CYS A 67 12.49 13.44 4.67
C CYS A 67 13.36 14.66 4.94
N THR A 68 14.20 15.04 3.98
CA THR A 68 15.07 16.22 4.06
C THR A 68 14.46 17.40 3.30
N LYS A 69 15.20 18.52 3.16
CA LYS A 69 14.76 19.68 2.37
C LYS A 69 14.59 19.35 0.89
N ASN A 70 15.40 18.46 0.32
CA ASN A 70 15.42 18.22 -1.14
C ASN A 70 15.06 16.79 -1.53
N TYR A 71 15.39 15.79 -0.70
CA TYR A 71 15.21 14.38 -1.02
C TYR A 71 14.51 13.60 0.09
N ILE A 72 13.98 12.44 -0.28
CA ILE A 72 13.50 11.40 0.61
C ILE A 72 14.49 10.24 0.54
N LEU A 73 14.82 9.67 1.71
CA LEU A 73 15.71 8.53 1.86
C LEU A 73 15.00 7.42 2.64
N LEU A 74 14.87 6.25 2.05
CA LEU A 74 14.52 5.00 2.74
C LEU A 74 15.81 4.39 3.30
N LYS A 75 15.94 4.38 4.62
CA LYS A 75 16.94 3.56 5.32
C LYS A 75 16.27 2.24 5.68
N SER A 76 16.70 1.16 5.04
CA SER A 76 16.17 -0.17 5.26
C SER A 76 17.24 -1.11 5.81
N ASP A 77 16.83 -2.01 6.70
CA ASP A 77 17.64 -3.16 7.10
C ASP A 77 17.70 -4.19 5.96
N LYS A 78 18.66 -5.13 6.04
CA LYS A 78 18.81 -6.27 5.10
C LYS A 78 17.56 -7.13 5.00
N ASN A 79 16.70 -7.10 6.02
CA ASN A 79 15.46 -7.86 6.09
C ASN A 79 14.25 -7.15 5.45
N PHE A 80 14.42 -5.93 4.93
CA PHE A 80 13.32 -5.23 4.27
C PHE A 80 13.01 -5.86 2.91
N ASP A 81 11.83 -6.46 2.84
CA ASP A 81 11.29 -7.08 1.63
C ASP A 81 10.02 -6.34 1.21
N LEU A 82 10.15 -5.57 0.13
CA LEU A 82 9.05 -4.78 -0.43
C LEU A 82 7.96 -5.65 -1.05
N ASP A 83 8.30 -6.80 -1.60
CA ASP A 83 7.35 -7.72 -2.23
C ASP A 83 6.52 -8.46 -1.18
N LYS A 84 7.15 -8.84 -0.06
CA LYS A 84 6.45 -9.35 1.11
C LYS A 84 5.47 -8.32 1.68
N LEU A 85 5.92 -7.09 1.88
CA LEU A 85 5.04 -6.01 2.34
C LEU A 85 3.88 -5.77 1.36
N THR A 86 4.18 -5.71 0.06
CA THR A 86 3.15 -5.56 -1.00
C THR A 86 2.10 -6.67 -0.90
N SER A 87 2.54 -7.91 -0.71
CA SER A 87 1.66 -9.08 -0.59
C SER A 87 0.75 -8.99 0.64
N ILE A 88 1.28 -8.59 1.80
CA ILE A 88 0.49 -8.39 3.03
C ILE A 88 -0.59 -7.33 2.78
N LEU A 89 -0.23 -6.19 2.18
CA LEU A 89 -1.18 -5.11 1.91
C LEU A 89 -2.30 -5.54 0.95
N ILE A 90 -1.96 -6.31 -0.09
CA ILE A 90 -2.93 -6.83 -1.05
C ILE A 90 -3.86 -7.84 -0.37
N GLN A 91 -3.32 -8.76 0.42
CA GLN A 91 -4.13 -9.75 1.14
C GLN A 91 -5.12 -9.09 2.11
N ASP A 92 -4.76 -7.94 2.68
CA ASP A 92 -5.65 -7.17 3.53
C ASP A 92 -6.69 -6.32 2.76
N SER A 93 -6.52 -6.10 1.45
CA SER A 93 -7.45 -5.27 0.67
C SER A 93 -8.83 -5.91 0.53
N LEU A 94 -9.87 -5.06 0.48
CA LEU A 94 -11.24 -5.53 0.36
C LEU A 94 -11.47 -6.24 -0.98
N LYS A 95 -10.90 -5.69 -2.07
CA LYS A 95 -11.03 -6.29 -3.40
C LYS A 95 -10.42 -7.69 -3.44
N PHE A 96 -9.24 -7.89 -2.84
CA PHE A 96 -8.64 -9.22 -2.79
C PHE A 96 -9.47 -10.18 -1.93
N LYS A 97 -9.91 -9.76 -0.75
CA LYS A 97 -10.76 -10.58 0.13
C LYS A 97 -12.05 -11.00 -0.58
N LEU A 98 -12.69 -10.08 -1.32
CA LEU A 98 -13.86 -10.36 -2.13
C LEU A 98 -13.55 -11.35 -3.26
N PHE A 99 -12.50 -11.10 -4.06
CA PHE A 99 -12.12 -12.01 -5.13
C PHE A 99 -11.81 -13.42 -4.62
N LYS A 100 -11.06 -13.52 -3.50
CA LYS A 100 -10.74 -14.78 -2.85
C LYS A 100 -12.01 -15.50 -2.42
N TYR A 101 -12.94 -14.81 -1.77
CA TYR A 101 -14.23 -15.39 -1.37
C TYR A 101 -15.03 -15.92 -2.56
N LEU A 102 -15.17 -15.12 -3.62
CA LEU A 102 -15.90 -15.50 -4.83
C LEU A 102 -15.28 -16.72 -5.51
N PHE A 103 -13.94 -16.79 -5.52
CA PHE A 103 -13.21 -17.91 -6.08
C PHE A 103 -13.38 -19.19 -5.26
N GLU A 104 -13.22 -19.12 -3.93
CA GLU A 104 -13.31 -20.28 -3.03
C GLU A 104 -14.75 -20.83 -2.89
N LYS A 105 -15.77 -20.00 -3.10
CA LYS A 105 -17.19 -20.36 -2.94
C LYS A 105 -17.93 -20.47 -4.27
N ASN A 106 -17.21 -20.61 -5.39
CA ASN A 106 -17.76 -20.58 -6.75
C ASN A 106 -18.83 -21.65 -7.05
N SER A 107 -18.94 -22.70 -6.23
CA SER A 107 -19.87 -23.82 -6.39
C SER A 107 -21.16 -23.69 -5.56
N LEU A 108 -21.28 -22.66 -4.71
CA LEU A 108 -22.44 -22.42 -3.86
C LEU A 108 -23.26 -21.21 -4.35
N PRO A 109 -24.59 -21.19 -4.13
CA PRO A 109 -25.39 -20.00 -4.42
C PRO A 109 -24.90 -18.81 -3.58
N LEU A 110 -24.37 -17.82 -4.28
CA LEU A 110 -23.85 -16.57 -3.71
C LEU A 110 -25.02 -15.72 -3.22
N SER A 111 -25.00 -15.37 -1.93
CA SER A 111 -25.92 -14.38 -1.35
C SER A 111 -25.13 -13.14 -0.99
N THR A 112 -25.58 -11.98 -1.49
CA THR A 112 -24.99 -10.67 -1.15
C THR A 112 -24.97 -10.46 0.37
N VAL A 113 -26.00 -10.93 1.09
CA VAL A 113 -26.06 -10.82 2.56
C VAL A 113 -24.94 -11.62 3.22
N LYS A 114 -24.67 -12.84 2.75
CA LYS A 114 -23.57 -13.67 3.28
C LYS A 114 -22.21 -13.03 3.03
N ILE A 115 -21.99 -12.49 1.81
CA ILE A 115 -20.75 -11.80 1.46
C ILE A 115 -20.53 -10.58 2.37
N CYS A 116 -21.57 -9.77 2.57
CA CYS A 116 -21.51 -8.57 3.42
C CYS A 116 -21.13 -8.96 4.87
N ASN A 117 -21.74 -10.01 5.41
CA ASN A 117 -21.47 -10.47 6.77
C ASN A 117 -20.04 -11.02 6.93
N GLU A 118 -19.59 -11.86 5.99
CA GLU A 118 -18.24 -12.47 6.02
C GLU A 118 -17.12 -11.43 5.86
N LEU A 119 -17.34 -10.41 5.02
CA LEU A 119 -16.36 -9.35 4.80
C LEU A 119 -16.52 -8.17 5.76
N ASN A 120 -17.54 -8.19 6.62
CA ASN A 120 -17.93 -7.10 7.51
C ASN A 120 -18.07 -5.74 6.78
N ILE A 121 -18.81 -5.75 5.67
CA ILE A 121 -19.06 -4.57 4.82
C ILE A 121 -20.56 -4.33 4.62
N SER A 122 -20.90 -3.09 4.26
CA SER A 122 -22.24 -2.78 3.78
C SER A 122 -22.41 -3.18 2.30
N LYS A 123 -23.65 -3.37 1.86
CA LYS A 123 -23.96 -3.68 0.45
C LYS A 123 -23.51 -2.58 -0.53
N SER A 124 -23.44 -1.33 -0.09
CA SER A 124 -23.09 -0.15 -0.88
C SER A 124 -21.60 0.17 -0.93
N THR A 125 -20.79 -0.55 -0.14
CA THR A 125 -19.33 -0.39 -0.09
C THR A 125 -18.68 -0.96 -1.35
#